data_AF-A0AAU6HX09-F1
#
_entry.id   AF-A0AAU6HX09-F1
#
_cell.length_a   1.000
_cell.length_b   1.000
_cell.length_c   1.000
_cell.angle_alpha   90.00
_cell.angle_beta   90.00
_cell.angle_gamma   90.00
#
_symmetry.space_group_name_H-M   'P 1'
#
loop_
_entity.id
_entity.type
_entity.pdbx_description
1 polymer ?
#
loop_
_entity_poly.entity_id
_entity_poly.type
_entity_poly.pdbx_seq_one_letter_code
_entity_poly.pdbx_strand_id
1 'polypeptide(L)'
;MAGRKALPRFKGVTASHAAVQKLPRLGIDGAAAGSPAWRQIPSHYLIATQDRALPATTQQELADRIGAQTTEWDTGHGPMYSRPKDIATYLHTLAKNL
;
A
#
# COMPACT_ATOMS: atom_id res chain seq x y z
N MET A 1 36.36 -23.78 27.18
CA MET A 1 35.80 -23.69 25.82
C MET A 1 34.46 -24.41 25.78
N ALA A 2 33.35 -23.68 25.65
CA ALA A 2 32.01 -24.25 25.48
C ALA A 2 31.41 -23.64 24.20
N GLY A 3 31.16 -24.49 23.21
CA GLY A 3 30.71 -24.10 21.88
C GLY A 3 29.27 -23.59 21.89
N ARG A 4 29.07 -22.32 21.53
CA ARG A 4 27.74 -21.77 21.25
C ARG A 4 27.20 -22.45 20.00
N LYS A 5 26.18 -23.30 20.14
CA LYS A 5 25.37 -23.79 19.02
C LYS A 5 24.74 -22.59 18.32
N ALA A 6 25.08 -22.39 17.05
CA ALA A 6 24.46 -21.35 16.23
C ALA A 6 22.96 -21.66 16.09
N LEU A 7 22.11 -20.68 16.41
CA LEU A 7 20.69 -20.74 16.06
C LEU A 7 20.54 -20.69 14.53
N PRO A 8 19.55 -21.41 13.97
CA PRO A 8 19.31 -21.38 12.53
C PRO A 8 18.94 -19.95 12.12
N ARG A 9 19.64 -19.44 11.09
CA ARG A 9 19.25 -18.20 10.40
C ARG A 9 17.87 -18.43 9.79
N PHE A 10 16.85 -17.72 10.29
CA PHE A 10 15.53 -17.65 9.67
C PHE A 10 15.68 -17.18 8.22
N LYS A 11 15.57 -18.13 7.28
CA LYS A 11 15.37 -17.85 5.86
C LYS A 11 13.87 -17.78 5.64
N GLY A 12 13.36 -16.62 5.23
CA GLY A 12 12.01 -16.50 4.66
C GLY A 12 11.23 -15.30 5.17
N VAL A 13 11.23 -14.24 4.38
CA VAL A 13 10.37 -13.05 4.50
C VAL A 13 8.93 -13.39 4.10
N THR A 14 8.34 -14.42 4.70
CA THR A 14 6.98 -14.90 4.34
C THR A 14 5.94 -14.56 5.42
N ALA A 15 6.36 -14.09 6.59
CA ALA A 15 5.48 -13.93 7.75
C ALA A 15 4.78 -12.57 7.91
N SER A 16 5.09 -11.55 7.09
CA SER A 16 4.53 -10.20 7.34
C SER A 16 3.10 -9.97 6.82
N HIS A 17 2.66 -10.68 5.77
CA HIS A 17 1.31 -10.45 5.20
C HIS A 17 0.19 -10.96 6.12
N ALA A 18 0.43 -12.08 6.82
CA ALA A 18 -0.54 -12.71 7.70
C ALA A 18 -0.87 -11.89 8.96
N ALA A 19 0.01 -10.99 9.37
CA ALA A 19 -0.18 -10.18 10.58
C ALA A 19 -1.08 -8.95 10.33
N VAL A 20 -1.20 -8.49 9.08
CA VAL A 20 -1.85 -7.20 8.77
C VAL A 20 -3.10 -7.36 7.91
N GLN A 21 -3.17 -8.38 7.03
CA GLN A 21 -4.35 -8.63 6.20
C GLN A 21 -5.10 -9.89 6.65
N LYS A 22 -6.27 -9.70 7.29
CA LYS A 22 -7.22 -10.76 7.69
C LYS A 22 -8.03 -11.33 6.50
N LEU A 23 -7.42 -11.50 5.32
CA LEU A 23 -8.10 -12.19 4.22
C LEU A 23 -7.97 -13.71 4.40
N PRO A 24 -8.99 -14.52 4.03
CA PRO A 24 -8.85 -15.96 3.98
C PRO A 24 -7.63 -16.34 3.13
N ARG A 25 -6.73 -17.18 3.66
CA ARG A 25 -5.60 -17.69 2.88
C ARG A 25 -6.12 -18.60 1.79
N LEU A 26 -6.35 -18.06 0.60
CA LEU A 26 -6.73 -18.79 -0.62
C LEU A 26 -5.52 -19.41 -1.33
N GLY A 27 -4.32 -19.37 -0.72
CA GLY A 27 -3.08 -19.87 -1.32
C GLY A 27 -2.44 -18.92 -2.34
N ILE A 28 -3.09 -17.79 -2.64
CA ILE A 28 -2.57 -16.72 -3.51
C ILE A 28 -1.36 -15.98 -2.89
N ASP A 29 -1.12 -16.15 -1.59
CA ASP A 29 0.00 -15.61 -0.81
C ASP A 29 1.22 -16.54 -0.79
N GLY A 30 1.17 -17.69 -1.48
CA GLY A 30 2.26 -18.69 -1.48
C GLY A 30 3.50 -18.25 -2.26
N ALA A 31 3.38 -17.29 -3.18
CA ALA A 31 4.51 -16.72 -3.89
C ALA A 31 5.29 -15.74 -3.00
N ALA A 32 6.62 -15.83 -3.00
CA ALA A 32 7.45 -14.86 -2.30
C ALA A 32 7.22 -13.47 -2.89
N ALA A 33 6.87 -12.50 -2.04
CA ALA A 33 6.80 -11.11 -2.46
C ALA A 33 8.20 -10.60 -2.85
N GLY A 34 8.31 -9.98 -4.02
CA GLY A 34 9.51 -9.27 -4.45
C GLY A 34 9.71 -7.95 -3.70
N SER A 35 10.71 -7.16 -4.13
CA SER A 35 10.83 -5.79 -3.63
C SER A 35 9.57 -5.01 -4.02
N PRO A 36 8.94 -4.26 -3.10
CA PRO A 36 7.78 -3.46 -3.44
C PRO A 36 8.12 -2.40 -4.48
N ALA A 37 7.23 -2.24 -5.47
CA ALA A 37 7.44 -1.34 -6.60
C ALA A 37 7.63 0.13 -6.19
N TRP A 38 6.93 0.59 -5.15
CA TRP A 38 7.01 1.97 -4.63
C TRP A 38 8.40 2.38 -4.12
N ARG A 39 9.35 1.44 -3.98
CA ARG A 39 10.75 1.78 -3.67
C ARG A 39 11.54 2.28 -4.87
N GLN A 40 11.07 2.01 -6.09
CA GLN A 40 11.80 2.31 -7.34
C GLN A 40 10.94 3.11 -8.31
N ILE A 41 9.62 3.03 -8.20
CA ILE A 41 8.68 3.71 -9.09
C ILE A 41 8.03 4.86 -8.32
N PRO A 42 8.01 6.09 -8.88
CA PRO A 42 7.26 7.21 -8.31
C PRO A 42 5.84 6.79 -7.98
N SER A 43 5.38 7.15 -6.79
CA SER A 43 4.07 6.77 -6.28
C SER A 43 3.20 8.01 -6.09
N HIS A 44 1.91 7.88 -6.38
CA HIS A 44 0.91 8.92 -6.14
C HIS A 44 -0.15 8.37 -5.16
N TYR A 45 -0.67 9.24 -4.30
CA TYR A 45 -1.70 8.88 -3.34
C TYR A 45 -2.84 9.92 -3.37
N LEU A 46 -4.07 9.46 -3.57
CA LEU A 46 -5.26 10.30 -3.48
C LEU A 46 -5.88 10.13 -2.09
N ILE A 47 -5.80 11.17 -1.27
CA ILE A 47 -6.39 11.20 0.07
C ILE A 47 -7.86 11.60 -0.04
N ALA A 48 -8.74 10.70 0.39
CA ALA A 48 -10.17 10.96 0.49
C ALA A 48 -10.48 11.49 1.90
N THR A 49 -10.65 12.81 2.03
CA THR A 49 -10.71 13.49 3.34
C THR A 49 -11.97 13.16 4.16
N GLN A 50 -13.04 12.68 3.52
CA GLN A 50 -14.30 12.24 4.17
C GLN A 50 -14.43 10.72 4.26
N ASP A 51 -13.33 9.98 4.09
CA ASP A 51 -13.32 8.54 4.17
C ASP A 51 -13.57 8.07 5.62
N ARG A 52 -14.63 7.25 5.78
CA ARG A 52 -15.03 6.65 7.07
C ARG A 52 -14.55 5.21 7.25
N ALA A 53 -14.03 4.59 6.19
CA ALA A 53 -13.43 3.26 6.23
C ALA A 53 -11.92 3.35 6.55
N LEU A 54 -11.25 4.36 6.00
CA LEU A 54 -9.83 4.64 6.27
C LEU A 54 -9.65 6.13 6.60
N PRO A 55 -9.46 6.52 7.88
CA PRO A 55 -9.33 7.93 8.26
C PRO A 55 -8.22 8.66 7.48
N ALA A 56 -8.44 9.93 7.15
CA ALA A 56 -7.49 10.73 6.37
C ALA A 56 -6.09 10.79 7.00
N THR A 57 -5.99 10.81 8.34
CA THR A 57 -4.71 10.76 9.05
C THR A 57 -3.93 9.47 8.76
N THR A 58 -4.61 8.32 8.75
CA THR A 58 -4.01 7.04 8.39
C THR A 58 -3.60 7.02 6.91
N GLN A 59 -4.39 7.63 6.03
CA GLN A 59 -4.02 7.76 4.62
C GLN A 59 -2.73 8.58 4.44
N GLN A 60 -2.59 9.70 5.18
CA GLN A 60 -1.39 10.53 5.16
C GLN A 60 -0.16 9.73 5.63
N GLU A 61 -0.27 9.02 6.75
CA GLU A 61 0.82 8.16 7.27
C GLU A 61 1.26 7.10 6.24
N LEU A 62 0.30 6.51 5.51
CA LEU A 62 0.58 5.55 4.46
C LEU A 62 1.26 6.18 3.25
N ALA A 63 0.81 7.37 2.84
CA ALA A 63 1.41 8.12 1.74
C ALA A 63 2.86 8.52 2.06
N ASP A 64 3.10 9.01 3.28
CA ASP A 64 4.44 9.38 3.76
C ASP A 64 5.37 8.17 3.80
N ARG A 65 4.87 7.03 4.30
CA ARG A 65 5.64 5.78 4.40
C ARG A 65 6.14 5.29 3.04
N ILE A 66 5.38 5.52 1.97
CA ILE A 66 5.77 5.13 0.61
C ILE A 66 6.41 6.26 -0.19
N GLY A 67 6.56 7.46 0.38
CA GLY A 67 7.11 8.63 -0.29
C GLY A 67 6.28 9.09 -1.49
N ALA A 68 4.95 8.98 -1.41
CA ALA A 68 4.06 9.32 -2.51
C ALA A 68 3.83 10.84 -2.64
N GLN A 69 3.63 11.30 -3.87
CA GLN A 69 3.02 12.60 -4.13
C GLN A 69 1.53 12.55 -3.78
N THR A 70 1.08 13.44 -2.92
CA THR A 70 -0.30 13.44 -2.42
C THR A 70 -1.19 14.41 -3.19
N THR A 71 -2.47 14.05 -3.31
CA THR A 71 -3.56 14.94 -3.72
C THR A 71 -4.73 14.68 -2.79
N GLU A 72 -5.42 15.72 -2.33
CA GLU A 72 -6.54 15.58 -1.40
C GLU A 72 -7.86 15.95 -2.06
N TRP A 73 -8.87 15.08 -1.93
CA TRP A 73 -10.24 15.35 -2.36
C TRP A 73 -11.21 15.34 -1.20
N ASP A 74 -12.19 16.24 -1.25
CA ASP A 74 -13.40 16.18 -0.44
C ASP A 74 -14.33 15.07 -0.96
N THR A 75 -14.05 13.83 -0.54
CA THR A 75 -14.79 12.63 -0.94
C THR A 75 -14.63 11.51 0.08
N GLY A 76 -15.56 10.55 0.06
CA GLY A 76 -15.48 9.34 0.88
C GLY A 76 -14.62 8.25 0.24
N HIS A 77 -14.63 7.04 0.83
CA HIS A 77 -13.77 5.92 0.44
C HIS A 77 -13.75 5.56 -1.06
N GLY A 78 -14.87 5.78 -1.75
CA GLY A 78 -15.10 5.27 -3.10
C GLY A 78 -15.27 6.35 -4.17
N PRO A 79 -14.23 7.13 -4.53
CA PRO A 79 -14.33 8.16 -5.56
C PRO A 79 -14.65 7.59 -6.95
N MET A 80 -14.30 6.33 -7.21
CA MET A 80 -14.69 5.63 -8.44
C MET A 80 -16.20 5.42 -8.60
N TYR A 81 -16.96 5.46 -7.50
CA TYR A 81 -18.42 5.35 -7.52
C TYR A 81 -19.10 6.72 -7.47
N SER A 82 -18.62 7.62 -6.60
CA SER A 82 -19.23 8.93 -6.40
C SER A 82 -18.83 9.96 -7.46
N ARG A 83 -17.61 9.88 -7.99
CA ARG A 83 -17.01 10.85 -8.92
C ARG A 83 -16.24 10.14 -10.07
N PRO A 84 -16.90 9.24 -10.83
CA PRO A 84 -16.22 8.36 -11.80
C PRO A 84 -15.48 9.12 -12.91
N LYS A 85 -16.03 10.23 -13.41
CA LYS A 85 -15.39 11.04 -14.46
C LYS A 85 -14.16 11.78 -13.96
N ASP A 86 -14.23 12.30 -12.73
CA ASP A 86 -13.15 13.06 -12.12
C ASP A 86 -11.95 12.14 -11.89
N ILE A 87 -12.17 10.94 -11.31
CA ILE A 87 -11.07 9.99 -11.06
C ILE A 87 -10.45 9.49 -12.35
N ALA A 88 -11.24 9.24 -13.40
CA ALA A 88 -10.69 8.88 -14.71
C ALA A 88 -9.81 9.98 -15.28
N THR A 89 -10.24 11.24 -15.17
CA THR A 89 -9.49 12.41 -15.65
C THR A 89 -8.20 12.62 -14.85
N TYR A 90 -8.27 12.44 -13.53
CA TYR A 90 -7.10 12.49 -12.65
C TYR A 90 -6.06 11.45 -13.02
N LEU A 91 -6.46 10.18 -13.16
CA LEU A 91 -5.56 9.09 -13.55
C LEU A 91 -4.96 9.30 -14.95
N HIS A 92 -5.75 9.77 -15.91
CA HIS A 92 -5.25 10.10 -17.26
C HIS A 92 -4.20 11.22 -17.24
N THR A 93 -4.41 12.23 -16.38
CA THR A 93 -3.45 13.33 -16.22
C THR A 93 -2.14 12.84 -15.61
N LEU A 94 -2.20 12.00 -14.57
CA LEU A 94 -1.00 11.39 -13.99
C LEU A 94 -0.25 10.57 -15.03
N ALA A 95 -0.93 9.70 -15.77
CA ALA A 95 -0.31 8.81 -16.75
C ALA A 95 0.42 9.55 -17.88
N LYS A 96 -0.03 10.76 -18.25
CA LYS A 96 0.64 11.60 -19.25
C LYS A 96 1.91 12.28 -18.76
N ASN A 97 2.07 12.40 -17.45
CA ASN A 97 3.16 13.13 -16.79
C ASN A 97 4.17 12.20 -16.13
N LEU A 98 4.12 10.89 -16.44
CA LEU A 98 5.11 9.89 -16.05
C LEU A 98 6.33 9.89 -16.97
#